data_AF-A0A9C7LCP1-F1
#
_entry.id   AF-A0A9C7LCP1-F1
#
_cell.length_a   1.000
_cell.length_b   1.000
_cell.length_c   1.000
_cell.angle_alpha   90.00
_cell.angle_beta   90.00
_cell.angle_gamma   90.00
#
_symmetry.space_group_name_H-M   'P 1'
#
loop_
_entity.id
_entity.type
_entity.pdbx_description
1 polymer ?
#
loop_
_entity_poly.entity_id
_entity_poly.type
_entity_poly.pdbx_seq_one_letter_code
_entity_poly.pdbx_strand_id
1 'polypeptide(L)'
;MFYENVVPFVLQSFLKNPSHENLKEVLLHNSGETDFLDFKMKWSDFSKLAKHILAIANSGGGSIIVGVSQNEDGAASLIGVKDEHYIDKADIDNKLQHLLPKYLKYRVEDFYFSTSENAALNGKLFQVLLIEYDPKYVPYTSISNRNELRYGAIYIRQGTKSLEATNEKLVEMIVRKVQTGVSDSNELSLKEHLNQLKSLYEASDELAHLDYQDFIKHLILNKKKRIQQYLDLSSD
;
A
#
# COMPACT_ATOMS: atom_id res chain seq x y z
N MET A 1 5.35 -0.75 0.18
CA MET A 1 5.27 0.74 0.21
C MET A 1 3.89 1.10 0.78
N PHE A 2 3.64 2.29 1.29
CA PHE A 2 2.27 2.69 1.70
C PHE A 2 1.95 4.00 1.00
N TYR A 3 0.70 4.22 0.62
CA TYR A 3 0.34 5.42 -0.11
C TYR A 3 0.63 6.68 0.73
N GLU A 4 1.09 7.74 0.07
CA GLU A 4 1.55 8.99 0.69
C GLU A 4 0.47 9.72 1.51
N ASN A 5 -0.80 9.28 1.42
CA ASN A 5 -1.93 9.89 2.13
C ASN A 5 -2.68 8.93 3.08
N VAL A 6 -2.01 7.93 3.68
CA VAL A 6 -2.63 7.15 4.77
C VAL A 6 -2.84 8.06 5.99
N VAL A 7 -4.10 8.38 6.28
CA VAL A 7 -4.53 9.15 7.46
C VAL A 7 -5.26 8.18 8.41
N PRO A 8 -5.00 8.23 9.73
CA PRO A 8 -4.14 9.17 10.47
C PRO A 8 -2.63 8.80 10.50
N PHE A 9 -1.76 9.76 10.84
CA PHE A 9 -0.29 9.58 10.93
C PHE A 9 0.13 8.45 11.88
N VAL A 10 -0.64 8.23 12.95
CA VAL A 10 -0.43 7.14 13.91
C VAL A 10 -0.50 5.77 13.22
N LEU A 11 -1.48 5.59 12.32
CA LEU A 11 -1.59 4.39 11.51
C LEU A 11 -0.41 4.24 10.55
N GLN A 12 0.04 5.33 9.91
CA GLN A 12 1.21 5.29 9.03
C GLN A 12 2.47 4.82 9.79
N SER A 13 2.68 5.30 11.01
CA SER A 13 3.81 4.92 11.86
C SER A 13 3.76 3.42 12.23
N PHE A 14 2.56 2.93 12.56
CA PHE A 14 2.34 1.50 12.80
C PHE A 14 2.58 0.63 11.56
N LEU A 15 2.08 1.02 10.40
CA LEU A 15 2.28 0.26 9.15
C LEU A 15 3.77 0.19 8.75
N LYS A 16 4.53 1.26 9.00
CA LYS A 16 5.99 1.30 8.77
C LYS A 16 6.76 0.44 9.77
N ASN A 17 6.38 0.47 11.04
CA ASN A 17 7.02 -0.29 12.11
C ASN A 17 5.95 -0.93 13.01
N PRO A 18 5.50 -2.16 12.72
CA PRO A 18 4.43 -2.80 13.47
C PRO A 18 4.94 -3.34 14.81
N SER A 19 4.99 -2.46 15.81
CA SER A 19 5.44 -2.76 17.18
C SER A 19 4.29 -2.66 18.17
N HIS A 20 4.47 -3.24 19.37
CA HIS A 20 3.48 -3.15 20.46
C HIS A 20 3.16 -1.69 20.83
N GLU A 21 4.16 -0.80 20.85
CA GLU A 21 3.94 0.61 21.17
C GLU A 21 3.13 1.31 20.08
N ASN A 22 3.49 1.10 18.81
CA ASN A 22 2.76 1.72 17.71
C ASN A 22 1.33 1.17 17.59
N LEU A 23 1.11 -0.11 17.87
CA LEU A 23 -0.24 -0.68 17.92
C LEU A 23 -1.05 -0.07 19.06
N LYS A 24 -0.47 0.05 20.26
CA LYS A 24 -1.10 0.71 21.40
C LYS A 24 -1.54 2.13 21.05
N GLU A 25 -0.67 2.91 20.39
CA GLU A 25 -1.02 4.26 19.92
C GLU A 25 -2.21 4.24 18.95
N VAL A 26 -2.23 3.31 17.98
CA VAL A 26 -3.37 3.14 17.05
C VAL A 26 -4.65 2.78 17.81
N LEU A 27 -4.58 1.92 18.82
CA LEU A 27 -5.75 1.47 19.57
C LEU A 27 -6.32 2.54 20.51
N LEU A 28 -5.45 3.39 21.08
CA LEU A 28 -5.85 4.39 22.08
C LEU A 28 -6.18 5.77 21.50
N HIS A 29 -5.55 6.16 20.39
CA HIS A 29 -5.65 7.51 19.85
C HIS A 29 -6.39 7.60 18.51
N ASN A 30 -6.82 6.48 17.93
CA ASN A 30 -7.57 6.52 16.69
C ASN A 30 -9.06 6.82 16.92
N SER A 31 -9.61 7.69 16.07
CA SER A 31 -11.01 8.14 16.11
C SER A 31 -12.02 7.15 15.49
N GLY A 32 -11.58 5.99 14.98
CA GLY A 32 -12.46 4.94 14.46
C GLY A 32 -11.90 4.20 13.24
N GLU A 33 -12.80 3.48 12.55
CA GLU A 33 -12.49 2.84 11.26
C GLU A 33 -12.29 3.89 10.16
N THR A 34 -11.36 3.63 9.25
CA THR A 34 -11.04 4.49 8.11
C THR A 34 -10.94 3.67 6.83
N ASP A 35 -10.68 4.33 5.71
CA ASP A 35 -10.41 3.65 4.44
C ASP A 35 -9.24 2.66 4.54
N PHE A 36 -8.32 2.87 5.48
CA PHE A 36 -7.08 2.11 5.65
C PHE A 36 -7.03 1.27 6.92
N LEU A 37 -7.97 1.47 7.85
CA LEU A 37 -8.04 0.70 9.09
C LEU A 37 -9.43 0.13 9.29
N ASP A 38 -9.48 -1.18 9.52
CA ASP A 38 -10.70 -1.91 9.85
C ASP A 38 -10.60 -2.51 11.25
N PHE A 39 -11.68 -2.45 12.02
CA PHE A 39 -11.78 -3.11 13.31
C PHE A 39 -12.72 -4.29 13.23
N LYS A 40 -12.31 -5.42 13.79
CA LYS A 40 -13.14 -6.61 13.86
C LYS A 40 -13.04 -7.21 15.25
N MET A 41 -14.17 -7.63 15.79
CA MET A 41 -14.19 -8.31 17.08
C MET A 41 -13.61 -9.72 16.98
N LYS A 42 -13.88 -10.42 15.86
CA LYS A 42 -13.35 -11.75 15.54
C LYS A 42 -13.17 -11.90 14.03
N TRP A 43 -12.42 -12.92 13.61
CA TRP A 43 -12.32 -13.29 12.19
C TRP A 43 -13.71 -13.58 11.62
N SER A 44 -14.04 -12.90 10.52
CA SER A 44 -15.28 -13.09 9.78
C SER A 44 -15.11 -14.17 8.71
N ASP A 45 -16.15 -14.40 7.90
CA ASP A 45 -16.03 -15.25 6.72
C ASP A 45 -14.85 -14.81 5.84
N PHE A 46 -13.99 -15.76 5.46
CA PHE A 46 -12.76 -15.46 4.72
C PHE A 46 -13.04 -14.87 3.33
N SER A 47 -14.21 -15.13 2.72
CA SER A 47 -14.60 -14.49 1.46
C SER A 47 -14.90 -13.01 1.66
N LYS A 48 -15.59 -12.66 2.76
CA LYS A 48 -15.84 -11.27 3.14
C LYS A 48 -14.55 -10.56 3.54
N LEU A 49 -13.68 -11.23 4.30
CA LEU A 49 -12.37 -10.72 4.65
C LEU A 49 -11.52 -10.44 3.39
N ALA A 50 -11.47 -11.37 2.44
CA ALA A 50 -10.74 -11.19 1.19
C ALA A 50 -11.25 -9.99 0.38
N LYS A 51 -12.57 -9.73 0.36
CA LYS A 51 -13.15 -8.53 -0.24
C LYS A 51 -12.65 -7.25 0.43
N HIS A 52 -12.57 -7.22 1.77
CA HIS A 52 -12.00 -6.10 2.51
C HIS A 52 -10.51 -5.93 2.23
N ILE A 53 -9.74 -7.03 2.15
CA ILE A 53 -8.31 -6.99 1.84
C ILE A 53 -8.07 -6.39 0.46
N LEU A 54 -8.79 -6.85 -0.57
CA LEU A 54 -8.72 -6.30 -1.93
C LEU A 54 -9.06 -4.81 -1.95
N ALA A 55 -10.11 -4.42 -1.23
CA ALA A 55 -10.55 -3.03 -1.13
C ALA A 55 -9.49 -2.11 -0.50
N ILE A 56 -8.89 -2.53 0.62
CA ILE A 56 -7.82 -1.78 1.30
C ILE A 56 -6.56 -1.72 0.41
N ALA A 57 -6.17 -2.85 -0.19
CA ALA A 57 -5.00 -2.92 -1.06
C ALA A 57 -5.11 -1.97 -2.27
N ASN A 58 -6.29 -1.84 -2.86
CA ASN A 58 -6.54 -0.93 -3.97
C ASN A 58 -6.64 0.55 -3.57
N SER A 59 -7.08 0.85 -2.35
CA SER A 59 -7.23 2.23 -1.87
C SER A 59 -5.92 2.86 -1.36
N GLY A 60 -4.95 2.06 -0.91
CA GLY A 60 -3.68 2.59 -0.41
C GLY A 60 -2.90 1.72 0.57
N GLY A 61 -3.35 0.47 0.79
CA GLY A 61 -2.82 -0.41 1.82
C GLY A 61 -3.38 -0.03 3.19
N GLY A 62 -3.05 -0.81 4.22
CA GLY A 62 -3.65 -0.61 5.53
C GLY A 62 -3.55 -1.80 6.46
N SER A 63 -4.44 -1.86 7.45
CA SER A 63 -4.50 -2.98 8.36
C SER A 63 -5.94 -3.33 8.78
N ILE A 64 -6.14 -4.59 9.12
CA ILE A 64 -7.35 -5.09 9.79
C ILE A 64 -6.93 -5.58 11.16
N ILE A 65 -7.50 -5.00 12.22
CA ILE A 65 -7.19 -5.35 13.61
C ILE A 65 -8.34 -6.16 14.18
N VAL A 66 -8.03 -7.39 14.63
CA VAL A 66 -8.96 -8.32 15.26
C VAL A 66 -8.80 -8.29 16.78
N GLY A 67 -9.93 -8.29 17.50
CA GLY A 67 -10.00 -8.13 18.95
C GLY A 67 -10.48 -6.75 19.39
N VAL A 68 -11.09 -5.98 18.48
CA VAL A 68 -11.66 -4.66 18.77
C VAL A 68 -13.15 -4.65 18.40
N SER A 69 -14.00 -4.28 19.35
CA SER A 69 -15.43 -4.09 19.13
C SER A 69 -15.74 -2.61 19.01
N GLN A 70 -16.54 -2.19 18.04
CA GLN A 70 -17.10 -0.84 18.02
C GLN A 70 -18.46 -0.86 18.70
N ASN A 71 -18.66 0.02 19.67
CA ASN A 71 -19.95 0.21 20.34
C ASN A 71 -20.87 1.10 19.48
N GLU A 72 -22.16 1.11 19.79
CA GLU A 72 -23.17 1.92 19.08
C GLU A 72 -22.86 3.42 19.11
N ASP A 73 -22.17 3.89 20.17
CA ASP A 73 -21.71 5.28 20.32
C ASP A 73 -20.45 5.61 19.48
N GLY A 74 -19.96 4.66 18.68
CA GLY A 74 -18.74 4.81 17.87
C GLY A 74 -17.43 4.60 18.64
N ALA A 75 -17.49 4.44 19.97
CA ALA A 75 -16.33 4.17 20.81
C ALA A 75 -15.77 2.74 20.58
N ALA A 76 -14.45 2.63 20.47
CA ALA A 76 -13.77 1.35 20.33
C ALA A 76 -13.52 0.70 21.70
N SER A 77 -14.06 -0.51 21.88
CA SER A 77 -13.81 -1.37 23.03
C SER A 77 -12.74 -2.41 22.68
N LEU A 78 -11.61 -2.33 23.40
CA LEU A 78 -10.50 -3.25 23.26
C LEU A 78 -10.83 -4.53 24.02
N ILE A 79 -11.26 -5.59 23.34
CA ILE A 79 -11.70 -6.85 23.97
C ILE A 79 -10.60 -7.92 23.93
N GLY A 80 -9.74 -7.87 22.93
CA GLY A 80 -8.80 -8.94 22.60
C GLY A 80 -9.47 -10.13 21.91
N VAL A 81 -8.64 -10.97 21.29
CA VAL A 81 -9.03 -12.25 20.70
C VAL A 81 -9.03 -13.30 21.81
N LYS A 82 -10.17 -13.96 22.02
CA LYS A 82 -10.28 -15.10 22.92
C LYS A 82 -9.69 -16.35 22.27
N ASP A 83 -9.24 -17.31 23.07
CA ASP A 83 -8.63 -18.57 22.59
C ASP A 83 -9.51 -19.30 21.55
N GLU A 84 -10.84 -19.32 21.74
CA GLU A 84 -11.82 -19.93 20.81
C GLU A 84 -11.95 -19.22 19.45
N HIS A 85 -11.40 -18.01 19.33
CA HIS A 85 -11.42 -17.20 18.12
C HIS A 85 -10.02 -16.93 17.57
N TYR A 86 -8.98 -17.41 18.25
CA TYR A 86 -7.63 -17.40 17.74
C TYR A 86 -7.52 -18.32 16.54
N ILE A 87 -6.86 -17.82 15.49
CA ILE A 87 -6.54 -18.62 14.30
C ILE A 87 -5.05 -18.45 14.06
N ASP A 88 -4.34 -19.56 13.88
CA ASP A 88 -2.91 -19.52 13.57
C ASP A 88 -2.66 -18.82 12.22
N LYS A 89 -1.50 -18.15 12.12
CA LYS A 89 -1.10 -17.39 10.93
C LYS A 89 -1.11 -18.27 9.67
N ALA A 90 -0.63 -19.51 9.76
CA ALA A 90 -0.58 -20.44 8.63
C ALA A 90 -2.00 -20.84 8.18
N ASP A 91 -2.94 -21.00 9.11
CA ASP A 91 -4.34 -21.29 8.78
C ASP A 91 -5.03 -20.11 8.09
N ILE A 92 -4.70 -18.87 8.49
CA ILE A 92 -5.20 -17.66 7.84
C ILE A 92 -4.65 -17.58 6.41
N ASP A 93 -3.34 -17.75 6.23
CA ASP A 93 -2.69 -17.72 4.92
C ASP A 93 -3.24 -18.81 3.98
N ASN A 94 -3.42 -20.03 4.49
CA ASN A 94 -3.97 -21.14 3.71
C ASN A 94 -5.40 -20.87 3.22
N LYS A 95 -6.22 -20.16 4.01
CA LYS A 95 -7.59 -19.79 3.63
C LYS A 95 -7.61 -18.61 2.66
N LEU A 96 -6.70 -17.65 2.81
CA LEU A 96 -6.64 -16.44 1.99
C LEU A 96 -5.93 -16.63 0.64
N GLN A 97 -4.91 -17.50 0.55
CA GLN A 97 -4.12 -17.72 -0.67
C GLN A 97 -4.96 -18.13 -1.89
N HIS A 98 -6.09 -18.79 -1.67
CA HIS A 98 -7.00 -19.23 -2.74
C HIS A 98 -8.03 -18.15 -3.13
N LEU A 99 -8.13 -17.07 -2.36
CA LEU A 99 -9.08 -15.98 -2.55
C LEU A 99 -8.41 -14.71 -3.07
N LEU A 100 -7.11 -14.54 -2.81
CA LEU A 100 -6.33 -13.33 -3.12
C LEU A 100 -5.28 -13.59 -4.22
N PRO A 101 -5.00 -12.58 -5.08
CA PRO A 101 -3.92 -12.68 -6.05
C PRO A 101 -2.56 -12.93 -5.38
N LYS A 102 -1.73 -13.78 -5.99
CA LYS A 102 -0.39 -14.15 -5.48
C LYS A 102 0.57 -12.97 -5.29
N TYR A 103 0.35 -11.89 -6.02
CA TYR A 103 1.18 -10.69 -5.99
C TYR A 103 0.71 -9.66 -4.94
N LEU A 104 -0.44 -9.88 -4.28
CA LEU A 104 -0.89 -9.07 -3.15
C LEU A 104 -0.13 -9.52 -1.90
N LYS A 105 0.68 -8.60 -1.35
CA LYS A 105 1.45 -8.85 -0.13
C LYS A 105 0.63 -8.49 1.10
N TYR A 106 0.46 -9.46 1.99
CA TYR A 106 -0.12 -9.28 3.31
C TYR A 106 0.65 -10.12 4.32
N ARG A 107 0.57 -9.77 5.60
CA ARG A 107 1.11 -10.59 6.70
C ARG A 107 0.23 -10.47 7.94
N VAL A 108 0.17 -11.53 8.73
CA VAL A 108 -0.53 -11.54 10.02
C VAL A 108 0.48 -11.48 11.15
N GLU A 109 0.25 -10.57 12.09
CA GLU A 109 1.06 -10.42 13.29
C GLU A 109 0.20 -10.52 14.54
N ASP A 110 0.73 -11.20 15.55
CA ASP A 110 0.08 -11.42 16.83
C ASP A 110 0.74 -10.51 17.87
N PHE A 111 -0.07 -9.72 18.57
CA PHE A 111 0.38 -8.76 19.58
C PHE A 111 -0.25 -9.10 20.93
N TYR A 112 0.57 -9.64 21.83
CA TYR A 112 0.15 -10.00 23.18
C TYR A 112 0.66 -8.97 24.19
N PHE A 113 -0.25 -8.29 24.86
CA PHE A 113 0.07 -7.29 25.88
C PHE A 113 0.07 -7.94 27.26
N SER A 114 1.19 -8.56 27.65
CA SER A 114 1.33 -9.26 28.94
C SER A 114 1.22 -8.35 30.15
N THR A 115 1.82 -7.16 30.06
CA THR A 115 1.83 -6.12 31.09
C THR A 115 1.77 -4.78 30.39
N SER A 116 0.61 -4.12 30.45
CA SER A 116 0.44 -2.77 29.92
C SER A 116 0.00 -1.81 31.02
N GLU A 117 0.57 -0.60 31.01
CA GLU A 117 0.15 0.49 31.90
C GLU A 117 -1.34 0.82 31.73
N ASN A 118 -1.89 0.56 30.53
CA ASN A 118 -3.30 0.71 30.27
C ASN A 118 -4.07 -0.58 30.60
N ALA A 119 -4.97 -0.52 31.57
CA ALA A 119 -5.81 -1.65 31.97
C ALA A 119 -6.67 -2.20 30.81
N ALA A 120 -6.98 -1.39 29.81
CA ALA A 120 -7.77 -1.82 28.65
C ALA A 120 -7.01 -2.78 27.72
N LEU A 121 -5.68 -2.85 27.79
CA LEU A 121 -4.84 -3.74 26.96
C LEU A 121 -4.29 -4.95 27.73
N ASN A 122 -4.33 -4.90 29.07
CA ASN A 122 -3.59 -5.84 29.88
C ASN A 122 -4.14 -7.28 29.74
N GLY A 123 -3.24 -8.23 29.45
CA GLY A 123 -3.56 -9.64 29.24
C GLY A 123 -4.29 -9.93 27.92
N LYS A 124 -4.35 -8.99 26.97
CA LYS A 124 -5.10 -9.15 25.72
C LYS A 124 -4.20 -9.45 24.54
N LEU A 125 -4.67 -10.35 23.69
CA LEU A 125 -4.09 -10.69 22.40
C LEU A 125 -4.85 -9.98 21.28
N PHE A 126 -4.14 -9.39 20.34
CA PHE A 126 -4.71 -8.85 19.10
C PHE A 126 -4.05 -9.50 17.90
N GLN A 127 -4.83 -9.85 16.89
CA GLN A 127 -4.29 -10.33 15.62
C GLN A 127 -4.46 -9.22 14.59
N VAL A 128 -3.38 -8.85 13.92
CA VAL A 128 -3.35 -7.75 12.97
C VAL A 128 -2.92 -8.24 11.61
N LEU A 129 -3.79 -8.06 10.63
CA LEU A 129 -3.50 -8.33 9.23
C LEU A 129 -3.05 -7.04 8.56
N LEU A 130 -1.77 -6.98 8.19
CA LEU A 130 -1.13 -5.87 7.51
C LEU A 130 -1.20 -6.10 6.00
N ILE A 131 -1.65 -5.09 5.26
CA ILE A 131 -1.87 -5.14 3.82
C ILE A 131 -0.98 -4.09 3.17
N GLU A 132 -0.02 -4.54 2.36
CA GLU A 132 0.91 -3.62 1.70
C GLU A 132 0.27 -2.97 0.47
N TYR A 133 0.68 -1.73 0.21
CA TYR A 133 0.37 -1.06 -1.04
C TYR A 133 1.56 -1.15 -1.99
N ASP A 134 1.28 -1.64 -3.19
CA ASP A 134 2.25 -1.63 -4.26
C ASP A 134 1.60 -1.01 -5.51
N PRO A 135 1.93 0.25 -5.86
CA PRO A 135 1.36 0.90 -7.04
C PRO A 135 1.67 0.15 -8.34
N LYS A 136 2.70 -0.71 -8.36
CA LYS A 136 3.00 -1.57 -9.52
C LYS A 136 1.87 -2.54 -9.86
N TYR A 137 1.27 -3.12 -8.82
CA TYR A 137 0.31 -4.22 -8.97
C TYR A 137 -1.15 -3.77 -8.86
N VAL A 138 -1.40 -2.54 -8.43
CA VAL A 138 -2.74 -1.93 -8.47
C VAL A 138 -3.17 -1.72 -9.94
N PRO A 139 -4.44 -1.98 -10.30
CA PRO A 139 -5.49 -2.53 -9.44
C PRO A 139 -5.40 -4.06 -9.27
N TYR A 140 -5.62 -4.52 -8.03
CA TYR A 140 -5.83 -5.92 -7.68
C TYR A 140 -7.26 -6.34 -8.00
N THR A 141 -7.40 -7.48 -8.68
CA THR A 141 -8.69 -8.09 -9.02
C THR A 141 -8.98 -9.31 -8.15
N SER A 142 -10.26 -9.60 -7.91
CA SER A 142 -10.64 -10.87 -7.30
C SER A 142 -10.35 -12.04 -8.23
N ILE A 143 -9.70 -13.08 -7.71
CA ILE A 143 -9.41 -14.33 -8.44
C ILE A 143 -10.43 -15.44 -8.14
N SER A 144 -11.45 -15.14 -7.33
CA SER A 144 -12.43 -16.11 -6.86
C SER A 144 -13.86 -15.64 -7.11
N ASN A 145 -14.76 -16.60 -7.32
CA ASN A 145 -16.21 -16.38 -7.42
C ASN A 145 -16.88 -17.13 -6.27
N ARG A 146 -16.91 -16.51 -5.08
CA ARG A 146 -17.44 -17.11 -3.84
C ARG A 146 -18.12 -16.07 -2.99
N ASN A 147 -19.37 -16.35 -2.60
CA ASN A 147 -20.18 -15.49 -1.72
C ASN A 147 -20.22 -14.03 -2.25
N GLU A 148 -19.59 -13.10 -1.53
CA GLU A 148 -19.53 -11.68 -1.87
C GLU A 148 -18.46 -11.33 -2.92
N LEU A 149 -17.59 -12.29 -3.29
CA LEU A 149 -16.54 -12.11 -4.29
C LEU A 149 -17.04 -12.50 -5.67
N ARG A 150 -16.87 -11.60 -6.63
CA ARG A 150 -17.09 -11.83 -8.05
C ARG A 150 -15.74 -11.90 -8.76
N TYR A 151 -15.53 -12.93 -9.57
CA TYR A 151 -14.29 -13.08 -10.32
C TYR A 151 -14.03 -11.86 -11.23
N GLY A 152 -12.81 -11.34 -11.22
CA GLY A 152 -12.38 -10.18 -11.99
C GLY A 152 -12.87 -8.82 -11.44
N ALA A 153 -13.69 -8.79 -10.38
CA ALA A 153 -14.11 -7.54 -9.78
C ALA A 153 -12.95 -6.84 -9.05
N ILE A 154 -12.93 -5.52 -9.14
CA ILE A 154 -12.01 -4.65 -8.40
C ILE A 154 -12.81 -4.02 -7.28
N TYR A 155 -12.34 -4.17 -6.05
CA TYR A 155 -12.99 -3.58 -4.88
C TYR A 155 -12.21 -2.38 -4.37
N ILE A 156 -12.91 -1.40 -3.80
CA ILE A 156 -12.36 -0.20 -3.18
C ILE A 156 -12.98 0.04 -1.81
N ARG A 157 -12.19 0.67 -0.94
CA ARG A 157 -12.69 1.24 0.32
C ARG A 157 -13.32 2.60 0.06
N GLN A 158 -14.50 2.81 0.62
CA GLN A 158 -15.17 4.11 0.72
C GLN A 158 -15.78 4.23 2.12
N GLY A 159 -15.09 4.93 3.01
CA GLY A 159 -15.33 4.91 4.45
C GLY A 159 -15.14 3.50 5.01
N THR A 160 -16.13 3.04 5.76
CA THR A 160 -16.14 1.70 6.39
C THR A 160 -16.64 0.58 5.48
N LYS A 161 -17.00 0.89 4.22
CA LYS A 161 -17.57 -0.08 3.28
C LYS A 161 -16.60 -0.47 2.17
N SER A 162 -16.69 -1.73 1.75
CA SER A 162 -15.98 -2.26 0.60
C SER A 162 -16.95 -2.47 -0.55
N LEU A 163 -16.77 -1.69 -1.62
CA LEU A 163 -17.65 -1.63 -2.78
C LEU A 163 -16.89 -2.03 -4.04
N GLU A 164 -17.61 -2.45 -5.07
CA GLU A 164 -17.02 -2.62 -6.39
C GLU A 164 -16.64 -1.24 -6.97
N ALA A 165 -15.48 -1.15 -7.60
CA ALA A 165 -14.98 0.09 -8.18
C ALA A 165 -15.88 0.55 -9.32
N THR A 166 -16.29 1.83 -9.28
CA THR A 166 -16.94 2.49 -10.41
C THR A 166 -15.94 2.82 -11.51
N ASN A 167 -16.42 3.18 -12.70
CA ASN A 167 -15.56 3.57 -13.81
C ASN A 167 -14.65 4.75 -13.44
N GLU A 168 -15.18 5.76 -12.74
CA GLU A 168 -14.42 6.94 -12.31
C GLU A 168 -13.24 6.55 -11.41
N LYS A 169 -13.48 5.63 -10.45
CA LYS A 169 -12.46 5.16 -9.53
C LYS A 169 -11.40 4.30 -10.21
N LEU A 170 -11.79 3.52 -11.21
CA LEU A 170 -10.83 2.78 -12.04
C LEU A 170 -9.94 3.72 -12.85
N VAL A 171 -10.52 4.76 -13.47
CA VAL A 171 -9.76 5.78 -14.20
C VAL A 171 -8.78 6.49 -13.26
N GLU A 172 -9.20 6.87 -12.05
CA GLU A 172 -8.34 7.49 -11.04
C GLU A 172 -7.12 6.60 -10.71
N MET A 173 -7.34 5.30 -10.49
CA MET A 173 -6.25 4.35 -10.23
C MET A 173 -5.29 4.22 -11.41
N ILE A 174 -5.80 4.16 -12.63
CA ILE A 174 -4.99 4.03 -13.85
C ILE A 174 -4.14 5.29 -14.05
N VAL A 175 -4.73 6.48 -13.93
CA VAL A 175 -4.01 7.75 -14.05
C VAL A 175 -2.92 7.85 -12.99
N ARG A 176 -3.23 7.48 -11.75
CA ARG A 176 -2.26 7.44 -10.65
C ARG A 176 -1.13 6.47 -10.92
N LYS A 177 -1.41 5.28 -11.45
CA LYS A 177 -0.38 4.32 -11.87
C LYS A 177 0.58 4.92 -12.89
N VAL A 178 0.04 5.59 -13.92
CA VAL A 178 0.84 6.29 -14.94
C VAL A 178 1.70 7.39 -14.32
N GLN A 179 1.15 8.18 -13.40
CA GLN A 179 1.85 9.28 -12.73
C GLN A 179 2.95 8.81 -11.77
N THR A 180 2.75 7.68 -11.07
CA THR A 180 3.75 7.13 -10.13
C THR A 180 5.01 6.59 -10.82
N GLY A 181 5.10 6.67 -12.15
CA GLY A 181 6.28 6.28 -12.91
C GLY A 181 6.59 4.78 -12.83
N VAL A 182 5.66 3.97 -12.31
CA VAL A 182 5.72 2.51 -12.32
C VAL A 182 5.22 1.99 -13.66
N SER A 183 5.74 2.58 -14.72
CA SER A 183 5.95 1.87 -15.96
C SER A 183 7.14 0.94 -15.74
N ASP A 184 6.96 -0.36 -15.95
CA ASP A 184 8.07 -1.28 -16.27
C ASP A 184 8.71 -0.92 -17.65
N SER A 185 8.74 0.38 -17.98
CA SER A 185 9.21 0.95 -19.24
C SER A 185 9.58 2.42 -19.01
N ASN A 186 10.59 2.66 -18.17
CA ASN A 186 11.41 3.87 -18.25
C ASN A 186 12.75 3.56 -18.95
N GLU A 187 12.75 2.57 -19.85
CA GLU A 187 13.63 2.66 -21.02
C GLU A 187 13.06 3.76 -21.90
N LEU A 188 13.49 4.99 -21.65
CA LEU A 188 13.41 6.05 -22.65
C LEU A 188 13.92 5.44 -23.96
N SER A 189 13.13 5.55 -25.01
CA SER A 189 13.56 5.12 -26.33
C SER A 189 14.81 5.90 -26.72
N LEU A 190 15.67 5.33 -27.57
CA LEU A 190 16.83 6.03 -28.12
C LEU A 190 16.46 7.41 -28.70
N LYS A 191 15.28 7.52 -29.31
CA LYS A 191 14.75 8.77 -29.87
C LYS A 191 14.54 9.83 -28.80
N GLU A 192 13.99 9.47 -27.65
CA GLU A 192 13.78 10.40 -26.53
C GLU A 192 15.11 10.82 -25.90
N HIS A 193 16.05 9.88 -25.79
CA HIS A 193 17.41 10.18 -25.36
C HIS A 193 18.11 11.21 -26.26
N LEU A 194 17.99 11.06 -27.58
CA LEU A 194 18.57 11.97 -28.57
C LEU A 194 17.88 13.34 -28.56
N ASN A 195 16.55 13.37 -28.42
CA ASN A 195 15.81 14.63 -28.31
C ASN A 195 16.21 15.43 -27.07
N GLN A 196 16.37 14.78 -25.92
CA GLN A 196 16.85 15.44 -24.70
C GLN A 196 18.28 15.96 -24.86
N LEU A 197 19.15 15.20 -25.52
CA LEU A 197 20.51 15.65 -25.82
C LEU A 197 20.49 16.89 -26.74
N LYS A 198 19.62 16.92 -27.75
CA LYS A 198 19.46 18.06 -28.63
C LYS A 198 19.02 19.32 -27.87
N SER A 199 18.02 19.21 -26.99
CA SER A 199 17.57 20.33 -26.17
C SER A 199 18.66 20.85 -25.21
N LEU A 200 19.54 19.98 -24.71
CA LEU A 200 20.70 20.41 -23.91
C LEU A 200 21.72 21.19 -24.75
N TYR A 201 21.92 20.82 -26.01
CA TYR A 201 22.78 21.57 -26.93
C TYR A 201 22.18 22.93 -27.30
N GLU A 202 20.89 22.98 -27.60
CA GLU A 202 20.18 24.24 -27.86
C GLU A 202 20.27 25.20 -26.66
N ALA A 203 20.09 24.67 -25.44
CA ALA A 203 20.25 25.46 -24.21
C ALA A 203 21.69 25.90 -23.92
N SER A 204 22.69 25.22 -24.49
CA SER A 204 24.11 25.60 -24.36
C SER A 204 24.46 26.80 -25.25
N ASP A 205 23.75 26.98 -26.37
CA ASP A 205 24.01 28.05 -27.34
C ASP A 205 23.32 29.37 -26.96
N GLU A 206 22.29 29.33 -26.10
CA GLU A 206 21.43 30.48 -25.82
C GLU A 206 21.89 31.40 -24.66
N LEU A 207 22.94 31.10 -23.87
CA LEU A 207 23.16 31.82 -22.60
C LEU A 207 24.62 32.21 -22.26
N ALA A 208 24.76 33.40 -21.63
CA ALA A 208 26.01 34.12 -21.37
C ALA A 208 26.63 33.92 -19.96
N HIS A 209 26.00 33.16 -19.06
CA HIS A 209 26.51 32.93 -17.70
C HIS A 209 27.41 31.68 -17.64
N LEU A 210 28.68 31.88 -17.25
CA LEU A 210 29.73 30.84 -17.19
C LEU A 210 29.32 29.63 -16.32
N ASP A 211 28.78 29.85 -15.12
CA ASP A 211 28.40 28.76 -14.19
C ASP A 211 27.30 27.85 -14.76
N TYR A 212 26.38 28.44 -15.52
CA TYR A 212 25.30 27.69 -16.17
C TYR A 212 25.81 26.92 -17.38
N GLN A 213 26.73 27.50 -18.16
CA GLN A 213 27.36 26.79 -19.28
C GLN A 213 28.11 25.54 -18.81
N ASP A 214 28.85 25.63 -17.70
CA ASP A 214 29.58 24.49 -17.17
C ASP A 214 28.65 23.42 -16.60
N PHE A 215 27.54 23.82 -15.98
CA PHE A 215 26.48 22.90 -15.58
C PHE A 215 25.87 22.16 -16.79
N ILE A 216 25.53 22.87 -17.87
CA ILE A 216 24.97 22.27 -19.08
C ILE A 216 25.98 21.34 -19.76
N LYS A 217 27.26 21.70 -19.85
CA LYS A 217 28.32 20.81 -20.36
C LYS A 217 28.42 19.52 -19.56
N HIS A 218 28.35 19.60 -18.22
CA HIS A 218 28.35 18.42 -17.36
C HIS A 218 27.13 17.52 -17.61
N LEU A 219 25.95 18.11 -17.80
CA LEU A 219 24.74 17.36 -18.14
C LEU A 219 24.83 16.69 -19.51
N ILE A 220 25.34 17.38 -20.53
CA ILE A 220 25.57 16.83 -21.86
C ILE A 220 26.50 15.61 -21.78
N LEU A 221 27.61 15.71 -21.04
CA LEU A 221 28.56 14.61 -20.88
C LEU A 221 27.93 13.38 -20.22
N ASN A 222 27.19 13.59 -19.13
CA ASN A 222 26.51 12.51 -18.42
C ASN A 222 25.41 11.87 -19.29
N LYS A 223 24.70 12.67 -20.08
CA LYS A 223 23.67 12.17 -20.99
C LYS A 223 24.27 11.32 -22.12
N LYS A 224 25.40 11.73 -22.68
CA LYS A 224 26.15 10.93 -23.67
C LYS A 224 26.57 9.57 -23.11
N LYS A 225 27.15 9.54 -21.91
CA LYS A 225 27.54 8.28 -21.25
C LYS A 225 26.35 7.33 -21.08
N ARG A 226 25.20 7.86 -20.67
CA ARG A 226 23.97 7.08 -20.51
C ARG A 226 23.44 6.53 -21.85
N ILE A 227 23.60 7.27 -22.94
CA ILE A 227 23.25 6.80 -24.29
C ILE A 227 24.23 5.72 -24.77
N GLN A 228 25.53 5.89 -24.52
CA GLN A 228 26.54 4.87 -24.84
C GLN A 228 26.30 3.55 -24.10
N GLN A 229 25.96 3.64 -22.81
CA GLN A 229 25.57 2.48 -21.99
C GLN A 229 24.29 1.82 -22.51
N TYR A 230 23.31 2.61 -22.96
CA TYR A 230 22.09 2.07 -23.58
C TYR A 230 22.36 1.35 -24.91
N LEU A 231 23.40 1.75 -25.64
CA LEU A 231 23.77 1.18 -26.93
C LEU A 231 24.83 0.05 -26.83
N ASP A 232 25.22 -0.35 -25.61
CA ASP A 232 26.31 -1.31 -25.34
C ASP A 232 27.64 -0.94 -26.06
N LEU A 233 27.89 0.35 -26.27
CA LEU A 233 29.13 0.83 -26.85
C LEU A 233 30.18 0.95 -25.73
N SER A 234 30.99 -0.10 -25.54
CA SER A 234 32.17 -0.04 -24.68
C SER A 234 33.15 1.00 -25.22
N SER A 235 33.59 1.91 -24.34
CA SER A 235 34.67 2.84 -24.65
C SER A 235 36.00 2.08 -24.54
N ASP A 236 36.58 1.70 -25.68
CA ASP A 236 38.00 1.34 -25.77
C ASP A 236 38.89 2.58 -25.55
#